data_AF-A0A352KZM3-F1
#
_entry.id   AF-A0A352KZM3-F1
#
_cell.length_a   1.000
_cell.length_b   1.000
_cell.length_c   1.000
_cell.angle_alpha   90.00
_cell.angle_beta   90.00
_cell.angle_gamma   90.00
#
_symmetry.space_group_name_H-M   'P 1'
#
loop_
_entity.id
_entity.type
_entity.pdbx_description
1 polymer ?
#
loop_
_entity_poly.entity_id
_entity_poly.type
_entity_poly.pdbx_seq_one_letter_code
_entity_poly.pdbx_strand_id
1 'polypeptide(L)'
;MLNAHPDLTASVLIGLGWYYLLMFLMNLAWTVRSYRDDGEYSNGIPRATGWAIYSSILMMVSAYHFTYPPEGFLISMPSWFRDPFDRYFSNPVLFFVLSILGYWAMIALREWWTKPRVAWVLLNISLLFMGLSLTDFDFRQIVGKPDNVPIVAMLFIVAFCTWIYFSRAVDNDRRIA
;
A
#
# COMPACT_ATOMS: atom_id res chain seq x y z
N MET A 1 33.49 1.34 7.60
CA MET A 1 33.11 -0.06 7.86
C MET A 1 32.24 -0.51 6.70
N LEU A 2 32.67 -1.52 5.94
CA LEU A 2 31.83 -2.12 4.90
C LEU A 2 30.66 -2.82 5.60
N ASN A 3 29.47 -2.27 5.48
CA ASN A 3 28.26 -2.90 6.01
C ASN A 3 28.02 -4.17 5.17
N ALA A 4 28.12 -5.35 5.79
CA ALA A 4 27.98 -6.63 5.07
C ALA A 4 26.59 -6.81 4.45
N HIS A 5 25.60 -6.09 5.00
CA HIS A 5 24.19 -6.13 4.61
C HIS A 5 23.65 -4.70 4.45
N PRO A 6 23.91 -4.04 3.31
CA PRO A 6 23.33 -2.73 3.04
C PRO A 6 21.83 -2.87 2.77
N ASP A 7 21.03 -1.99 3.41
CA ASP A 7 19.59 -1.86 3.18
C ASP A 7 19.25 -1.66 1.70
N LEU A 8 20.03 -0.81 1.04
CA LEU A 8 19.83 -0.42 -0.35
C LEU A 8 21.01 -0.86 -1.22
N THR A 9 20.71 -1.66 -2.24
CA THR A 9 21.62 -2.00 -3.33
C THR A 9 21.06 -1.50 -4.66
N ALA A 10 21.90 -1.39 -5.69
CA ALA A 10 21.45 -1.00 -7.02
C ALA A 10 20.31 -1.91 -7.55
N SER A 11 20.41 -3.23 -7.31
CA SER A 11 19.36 -4.18 -7.72
C SER A 11 18.03 -3.95 -7.00
N VAL A 12 18.07 -3.61 -5.70
CA VAL A 12 16.88 -3.31 -4.90
C VAL A 12 16.22 -2.03 -5.39
N LEU A 13 17.01 -0.99 -5.64
CA LEU A 13 16.51 0.27 -6.17
C LEU A 13 15.85 0.10 -7.54
N ILE A 14 16.46 -0.67 -8.45
CA ILE A 14 15.85 -0.99 -9.74
C ILE A 14 14.52 -1.74 -9.56
N GLY A 15 14.47 -2.73 -8.66
CA GLY A 15 13.24 -3.46 -8.33
C GLY A 15 12.14 -2.56 -7.78
N LEU A 16 12.47 -1.67 -6.86
CA LEU A 16 11.55 -0.67 -6.31
C LEU A 16 11.13 0.37 -7.35
N GLY A 17 12.01 0.73 -8.30
CA GLY A 17 11.68 1.58 -9.43
C GLY A 17 10.53 1.00 -10.26
N TRP A 18 10.61 -0.29 -10.60
CA TRP A 18 9.52 -1.01 -11.28
C TRP A 18 8.25 -1.11 -10.42
N TYR A 19 8.40 -1.35 -9.12
CA TYR A 19 7.30 -1.38 -8.17
C TYR A 19 6.49 -0.08 -8.18
N TYR A 20 7.17 1.06 -8.01
CA TYR A 20 6.53 2.38 -8.03
C TYR A 20 6.01 2.76 -9.42
N LEU A 21 6.62 2.25 -10.51
CA LEU A 21 6.10 2.44 -11.86
C LEU A 21 4.75 1.73 -12.04
N LEU A 22 4.62 0.50 -11.56
CA LEU A 22 3.35 -0.23 -11.58
C LEU A 22 2.28 0.49 -10.76
N MET A 23 2.64 0.99 -9.57
CA MET A 23 1.74 1.82 -8.76
C MET A 23 1.31 3.08 -9.51
N PHE A 24 2.24 3.76 -10.20
CA PHE A 24 1.91 4.91 -11.04
C PHE A 24 0.91 4.55 -12.14
N LEU A 25 1.17 3.51 -12.94
CA LEU A 25 0.28 3.10 -14.04
C LEU A 25 -1.12 2.75 -13.54
N MET A 26 -1.19 2.04 -12.41
CA MET A 26 -2.43 1.67 -11.76
C MET A 26 -3.22 2.92 -11.30
N ASN A 27 -2.55 3.90 -10.68
CA ASN A 27 -3.21 5.13 -10.23
C ASN A 27 -3.50 6.12 -11.35
N LEU A 28 -2.75 6.07 -12.46
CA LEU A 28 -3.07 6.80 -13.67
C LEU A 28 -4.40 6.31 -14.26
N ALA A 29 -4.60 4.99 -14.34
CA ALA A 29 -5.87 4.41 -14.75
C ALA A 29 -7.02 4.83 -13.81
N TRP A 30 -6.77 4.85 -12.50
CA TRP A 30 -7.74 5.35 -11.52
C TRP A 30 -8.03 6.84 -11.68
N THR A 31 -7.03 7.66 -12.02
CA THR A 31 -7.18 9.09 -12.29
C THR A 31 -8.12 9.31 -13.47
N VAL A 32 -7.95 8.56 -14.55
CA VAL A 32 -8.84 8.61 -15.72
C VAL A 32 -10.26 8.20 -15.36
N ARG A 33 -10.43 7.15 -14.55
CA ARG A 33 -11.74 6.73 -14.04
C ARG A 33 -12.37 7.81 -13.15
N SER A 34 -11.61 8.38 -12.21
CA SER A 34 -12.09 9.42 -11.29
C SER A 34 -12.53 10.67 -12.04
N TYR A 35 -11.85 11.03 -13.13
CA TYR A 35 -12.23 12.15 -13.98
C TYR A 35 -13.58 11.93 -14.67
N ARG A 36 -13.92 10.69 -15.00
CA ARG A 36 -15.19 10.33 -15.65
C ARG A 36 -16.34 10.17 -14.66
N ASP A 37 -16.07 9.62 -13.47
CA ASP A 37 -17.12 9.11 -12.59
C ASP A 37 -17.29 9.89 -11.26
N ASP A 38 -16.23 10.48 -10.70
CA ASP A 38 -16.24 10.93 -9.30
C ASP A 38 -16.69 12.39 -9.09
N GLY A 39 -16.80 13.17 -10.17
CA GLY A 39 -17.20 14.58 -10.16
C GLY A 39 -16.21 15.52 -9.45
N GLU A 40 -16.73 16.61 -8.91
CA GLU A 40 -15.94 17.72 -8.32
C GLU A 40 -16.06 17.78 -6.79
N TYR A 41 -15.10 18.46 -6.16
CA TYR A 41 -15.21 18.92 -4.77
C TYR A 41 -16.12 20.16 -4.68
N SER A 42 -16.47 20.58 -3.46
CA SER A 42 -17.29 21.78 -3.22
C SER A 42 -16.73 23.05 -3.86
N ASN A 43 -15.41 23.09 -4.10
CA ASN A 43 -14.71 24.24 -4.64
C ASN A 43 -14.57 24.18 -6.18
N GLY A 44 -15.29 23.27 -6.86
CA GLY A 44 -15.26 23.10 -8.33
C GLY A 44 -14.02 22.38 -8.87
N ILE A 45 -13.14 21.89 -7.99
CA ILE A 45 -11.94 21.15 -8.41
C ILE A 45 -12.32 19.69 -8.66
N PRO A 46 -12.02 19.10 -9.83
CA PRO A 46 -12.25 17.68 -10.09
C PRO A 46 -11.51 16.81 -9.09
N ARG A 47 -12.16 15.77 -8.56
CA ARG A 47 -11.52 14.85 -7.61
C ARG A 47 -10.31 14.13 -8.19
N ALA A 48 -10.33 13.95 -9.52
CA ALA A 48 -9.21 13.45 -10.30
C ALA A 48 -7.91 14.26 -10.10
N THR A 49 -7.99 15.54 -9.74
CA THR A 49 -6.80 16.38 -9.50
C THR A 49 -5.92 15.80 -8.39
N GLY A 50 -6.52 15.31 -7.30
CA GLY A 50 -5.77 14.68 -6.21
C GLY A 50 -5.07 13.40 -6.67
N TRP A 51 -5.76 12.58 -7.47
CA TRP A 51 -5.20 11.35 -8.04
C TRP A 51 -4.12 11.62 -9.09
N ALA A 52 -4.24 12.71 -9.86
CA ALA A 52 -3.24 13.14 -10.82
C ALA A 52 -1.95 13.55 -10.09
N ILE A 53 -2.05 14.38 -9.05
CA ILE A 53 -0.90 14.79 -8.22
C ILE A 53 -0.23 13.56 -7.61
N TYR A 54 -1.01 12.66 -7.02
CA TYR A 54 -0.48 11.44 -6.42
C TYR A 54 0.21 10.54 -7.45
N SER A 55 -0.40 10.34 -8.62
CA SER A 55 0.23 9.62 -9.74
C SER A 55 1.54 10.26 -10.19
N SER A 56 1.59 11.59 -10.31
CA SER A 56 2.81 12.32 -10.64
C SER A 56 3.92 12.11 -9.60
N ILE A 57 3.58 12.14 -8.30
CA ILE A 57 4.54 11.85 -7.24
C ILE A 57 5.08 10.42 -7.38
N LEU A 58 4.22 9.42 -7.61
CA LEU A 58 4.67 8.03 -7.81
C LEU A 58 5.59 7.89 -9.03
N MET A 59 5.32 8.61 -10.12
CA MET A 59 6.19 8.65 -11.29
C MET A 59 7.56 9.24 -10.95
N MET A 60 7.59 10.37 -10.21
CA MET A 60 8.84 10.99 -9.75
C MET A 60 9.63 10.06 -8.83
N VAL A 61 8.95 9.37 -7.90
CA VAL A 61 9.58 8.40 -7.00
C VAL A 61 10.16 7.22 -7.79
N SER A 62 9.42 6.69 -8.76
CA SER A 62 9.91 5.63 -9.64
C SER A 62 11.17 6.06 -10.42
N ALA A 63 11.14 7.26 -11.02
CA ALA A 63 12.29 7.81 -11.73
C ALA A 63 13.50 8.02 -10.81
N TYR A 64 13.28 8.49 -9.58
CA TYR A 64 14.33 8.64 -8.56
C TYR A 64 15.01 7.31 -8.23
N HIS A 65 14.24 6.23 -8.08
CA HIS A 65 14.78 4.88 -7.85
C HIS A 65 15.63 4.36 -9.01
N PHE A 66 15.31 4.71 -10.26
CA PHE A 66 16.10 4.28 -11.42
C PHE A 66 17.37 5.10 -11.65
N THR A 67 17.41 6.36 -11.18
CA THR A 67 18.45 7.32 -11.57
C THR A 67 19.43 7.64 -10.46
N TYR A 68 19.03 7.53 -9.19
CA TYR A 68 19.86 7.91 -8.07
C TYR A 68 20.73 6.75 -7.57
N PRO A 69 22.01 6.99 -7.22
CA PRO A 69 22.89 5.95 -6.68
C PRO A 69 22.42 5.46 -5.30
N PRO A 70 22.77 4.22 -4.89
CA PRO A 70 22.47 3.72 -3.54
C PRO A 70 23.10 4.55 -2.43
N GLU A 71 24.26 5.16 -2.70
CA GLU A 71 24.94 6.05 -1.76
C GLU A 71 24.16 7.36 -1.62
N GLY A 72 23.66 7.63 -0.42
CA GLY A 72 22.89 8.84 -0.13
C GLY A 72 21.42 8.80 -0.55
N PHE A 73 20.88 7.61 -0.86
CA PHE A 73 19.47 7.45 -1.19
C PHE A 73 18.56 7.85 -0.02
N LEU A 74 17.59 8.72 -0.29
CA LEU A 74 16.79 9.38 0.77
C LEU A 74 15.51 8.65 1.16
N ILE A 75 14.95 7.84 0.26
CA ILE A 75 13.66 7.17 0.47
C ILE A 75 13.93 5.78 1.07
N SER A 76 13.95 5.71 2.39
CA SER A 76 14.01 4.46 3.14
C SER A 76 13.00 4.49 4.29
N MET A 77 12.68 3.32 4.82
CA MET A 77 11.82 3.23 5.99
C MET A 77 12.43 4.03 7.15
N PRO A 78 11.76 5.09 7.65
CA PRO A 78 12.35 5.94 8.66
C PRO A 78 12.53 5.21 9.99
N SER A 79 13.70 5.31 10.60
CA SER A 79 13.99 4.69 11.91
C SER A 79 13.07 5.18 13.01
N TRP A 80 12.71 6.47 12.99
CA TRP A 80 11.74 7.05 13.95
C TRP A 80 10.37 6.37 13.89
N PHE A 81 10.00 5.77 12.76
CA PHE A 81 8.78 4.99 12.61
C PHE A 81 9.02 3.51 12.90
N ARG A 82 10.09 2.93 12.37
CA ARG A 82 10.42 1.50 12.50
C ARG A 82 10.63 1.09 13.96
N ASP A 83 11.51 1.78 14.69
CA ASP A 83 11.93 1.31 16.02
C ASP A 83 10.78 1.31 17.04
N PRO A 84 9.90 2.34 17.08
CA PRO A 84 8.71 2.28 17.94
C PRO A 84 7.71 1.24 17.45
N PHE A 85 7.53 1.09 16.13
CA PHE A 85 6.61 0.11 15.58
C PHE A 85 7.02 -1.31 16.02
N ASP A 86 8.28 -1.68 15.85
CA ASP A 86 8.78 -3.01 16.23
C ASP A 86 8.70 -3.23 17.74
N ARG A 87 8.97 -2.21 18.55
CA ARG A 87 8.90 -2.32 20.01
C ARG A 87 7.49 -2.57 20.53
N TYR A 88 6.49 -1.91 19.95
CA TYR A 88 5.13 -1.95 20.48
C TYR A 88 4.22 -2.93 19.72
N PHE A 89 4.27 -2.94 18.39
CA PHE A 89 3.36 -3.72 17.53
C PHE A 89 3.80 -5.15 17.30
N SER A 90 5.10 -5.45 17.45
CA SER A 90 5.59 -6.84 17.40
C SER A 90 5.32 -7.61 18.71
N ASN A 91 4.66 -6.99 19.68
CA ASN A 91 4.17 -7.68 20.88
C ASN A 91 2.95 -8.56 20.51
N PRO A 92 2.98 -9.87 20.80
CA PRO A 92 1.91 -10.80 20.42
C PRO A 92 0.55 -10.44 21.05
N VAL A 93 0.54 -9.87 22.26
CA VAL A 93 -0.70 -9.45 22.94
C VAL A 93 -1.33 -8.28 22.19
N LEU A 94 -0.53 -7.26 21.85
CA LEU A 94 -1.03 -6.09 21.12
C LEU A 94 -1.49 -6.47 19.73
N PHE A 95 -0.71 -7.29 19.01
CA PHE A 95 -1.09 -7.80 17.69
C PHE A 95 -2.43 -8.55 17.74
N PHE A 96 -2.62 -9.45 18.71
CA PHE A 96 -3.86 -10.20 18.87
C PHE A 96 -5.06 -9.28 19.15
N VAL A 97 -4.93 -8.35 20.09
CA VAL A 97 -5.99 -7.38 20.42
C VAL A 97 -6.34 -6.52 19.20
N LEU A 98 -5.34 -5.98 18.50
CA LEU A 98 -5.54 -5.19 17.28
C LEU A 98 -6.20 -6.01 16.16
N SER A 99 -5.89 -7.31 16.05
CA SER A 99 -6.52 -8.20 15.07
C SER A 99 -8.01 -8.40 15.35
N ILE A 100 -8.40 -8.56 16.62
CA ILE A 100 -9.81 -8.66 17.04
C ILE A 100 -10.54 -7.36 16.77
N LEU A 101 -9.94 -6.23 17.16
CA LEU A 101 -10.52 -4.91 16.92
C LEU A 101 -10.65 -4.61 15.43
N GLY A 102 -9.65 -4.99 14.63
CA GLY A 102 -9.67 -4.88 13.18
C GLY A 102 -10.76 -5.73 12.55
N TYR A 103 -10.93 -6.97 13.01
CA TYR A 103 -12.02 -7.85 12.56
C TYR A 103 -13.39 -7.28 12.91
N TRP A 104 -13.58 -6.81 14.16
CA TRP A 104 -14.82 -6.16 14.58
C TRP A 104 -15.11 -4.90 13.75
N ALA A 105 -14.11 -4.04 13.54
CA ALA A 105 -14.23 -2.83 12.74
C ALA A 105 -14.58 -3.14 11.28
N MET A 106 -14.02 -4.21 10.70
CA MET A 106 -14.36 -4.67 9.35
C MET A 106 -15.86 -5.03 9.23
N ILE A 107 -16.46 -5.64 10.25
CA ILE A 107 -17.89 -5.96 10.24
C ILE A 107 -18.74 -4.70 10.49
N ALA A 108 -18.39 -3.92 11.51
CA ALA A 108 -19.15 -2.75 11.94
C ALA A 108 -19.14 -1.64 10.88
N LEU A 109 -18.01 -1.42 10.21
CA LEU A 109 -17.83 -0.36 9.21
C LEU A 109 -18.00 -0.87 7.77
N ARG A 110 -18.66 -2.02 7.58
CA ARG A 110 -18.75 -2.70 6.26
C ARG A 110 -19.20 -1.80 5.13
N GLU A 111 -20.17 -0.93 5.34
CA GLU A 111 -20.66 -0.02 4.31
C GLU A 111 -19.65 1.07 3.90
N TRP A 112 -18.73 1.42 4.79
CA TRP A 112 -17.73 2.46 4.53
C TRP A 112 -16.53 1.90 3.77
N TRP A 113 -15.91 0.83 4.25
CA TRP A 113 -14.68 0.30 3.63
C TRP A 113 -14.94 -0.49 2.34
N THR A 114 -16.17 -0.96 2.11
CA THR A 114 -16.56 -1.59 0.83
C THR A 114 -16.75 -0.60 -0.31
N LYS A 115 -16.76 0.73 -0.05
CA LYS A 115 -16.83 1.74 -1.11
C LYS A 115 -15.57 1.64 -1.99
N PRO A 116 -15.69 1.60 -3.33
CA PRO A 116 -14.54 1.44 -4.23
C PRO A 116 -13.40 2.45 -3.96
N ARG A 117 -13.74 3.71 -3.65
CA ARG A 117 -12.77 4.75 -3.32
C ARG A 117 -11.98 4.44 -2.04
N VAL A 118 -12.65 3.95 -1.00
CA VAL A 118 -11.99 3.63 0.28
C VAL A 118 -11.08 2.43 0.10
N ALA A 119 -11.57 1.39 -0.58
CA ALA A 119 -10.79 0.21 -0.91
C ALA A 119 -9.54 0.54 -1.74
N TRP A 120 -9.67 1.44 -2.71
CA TRP A 120 -8.54 1.90 -3.52
C TRP A 120 -7.48 2.65 -2.71
N VAL A 121 -7.92 3.49 -1.77
CA VAL A 121 -7.01 4.17 -0.83
C VAL A 121 -6.30 3.15 0.07
N LEU A 122 -7.04 2.18 0.63
CA LEU A 122 -6.45 1.12 1.48
C LEU A 122 -5.43 0.27 0.72
N LEU A 123 -5.72 -0.09 -0.54
CA LEU A 123 -4.77 -0.78 -1.41
C LEU A 123 -3.51 0.07 -1.67
N ASN A 124 -3.67 1.37 -1.93
CA ASN A 124 -2.52 2.24 -2.12
C ASN A 124 -1.67 2.36 -0.85
N ILE A 125 -2.29 2.49 0.32
CA ILE A 125 -1.58 2.55 1.59
C ILE A 125 -0.80 1.24 1.83
N SER A 126 -1.43 0.08 1.60
CA SER A 126 -0.76 -1.21 1.80
C SER A 126 0.40 -1.44 0.82
N LEU A 127 0.26 -1.00 -0.43
CA LEU A 127 1.34 -1.03 -1.42
C LEU A 127 2.46 -0.05 -1.06
N LEU A 128 2.15 1.20 -0.71
CA LEU A 128 3.17 2.16 -0.26
C LEU A 128 3.95 1.63 0.93
N PHE A 129 3.24 1.06 1.92
CA PHE A 129 3.87 0.45 3.08
C PHE A 129 4.76 -0.73 2.69
N MET A 130 4.28 -1.64 1.83
CA MET A 130 5.09 -2.75 1.31
C MET A 130 6.35 -2.25 0.60
N GLY A 131 6.25 -1.26 -0.29
CA GLY A 131 7.39 -0.67 -1.00
C GLY A 131 8.42 -0.06 -0.04
N LEU A 132 7.95 0.67 0.98
CA LEU A 132 8.84 1.21 2.03
C LEU A 132 9.47 0.09 2.86
N SER A 133 8.73 -0.95 3.24
CA SER A 133 9.27 -2.09 3.99
C SER A 133 10.31 -2.87 3.20
N LEU A 134 10.21 -2.93 1.87
CA LEU A 134 11.22 -3.58 1.02
C LEU A 134 12.56 -2.83 0.96
N THR A 135 12.61 -1.57 1.41
CA THR A 135 13.88 -0.85 1.61
C THR A 135 14.67 -1.37 2.80
N ASP A 136 14.01 -2.05 3.75
CA ASP A 136 14.65 -2.68 4.89
C ASP A 136 15.23 -4.05 4.53
N PHE A 137 16.48 -4.30 4.91
CA PHE A 137 17.13 -5.57 4.63
C PHE A 137 16.46 -6.75 5.34
N ASP A 138 16.18 -6.63 6.64
CA ASP A 138 15.66 -7.73 7.46
C ASP A 138 14.26 -8.15 6.99
N PHE A 139 13.37 -7.19 6.73
CA PHE A 139 12.05 -7.45 6.16
C PHE A 139 12.14 -8.12 4.80
N ARG A 140 12.99 -7.60 3.91
CA ARG A 140 13.17 -8.14 2.55
C ARG A 140 13.75 -9.56 2.57
N GLN A 141 14.62 -9.90 3.51
CA GLN A 141 15.12 -11.25 3.68
C GLN A 141 14.05 -12.25 4.15
N ILE A 142 13.03 -11.78 4.87
CA ILE A 142 11.91 -12.62 5.28
C ILE A 142 10.96 -12.79 4.10
N VAL A 143 10.45 -11.69 3.53
CA VAL A 143 9.42 -11.73 2.49
C VAL A 143 9.93 -12.22 1.14
N GLY A 144 11.20 -11.95 0.82
CA GLY A 144 11.82 -12.33 -0.44
C GLY A 144 12.22 -13.80 -0.57
N LYS A 145 11.98 -14.63 0.45
CA LYS A 145 12.24 -16.08 0.34
C LYS A 145 11.33 -16.71 -0.73
N PRO A 146 11.82 -17.67 -1.53
CA PRO A 146 11.05 -18.24 -2.64
C PRO A 146 9.66 -18.79 -2.26
N ASP A 147 9.52 -19.30 -1.04
CA ASP A 147 8.27 -19.79 -0.45
C ASP A 147 7.36 -18.67 0.09
N ASN A 148 7.95 -17.56 0.53
CA ASN A 148 7.21 -16.43 1.11
C ASN A 148 6.64 -15.48 0.06
N VAL A 149 7.25 -15.37 -1.13
CA VAL A 149 6.73 -14.51 -2.21
C VAL A 149 5.29 -14.89 -2.61
N PRO A 150 4.95 -16.18 -2.85
CA PRO A 150 3.56 -16.59 -3.07
C PRO A 150 2.62 -16.30 -1.90
N ILE A 151 3.10 -16.44 -0.65
CA ILE A 151 2.30 -16.16 0.55
C ILE A 151 1.93 -14.68 0.60
N VAL A 152 2.86 -13.78 0.31
CA VAL A 152 2.57 -12.34 0.28
C VAL A 152 1.57 -12.00 -0.82
N ALA A 153 1.71 -12.57 -2.02
CA ALA A 153 0.72 -12.39 -3.09
C ALA A 153 -0.68 -12.90 -2.65
N MET A 154 -0.73 -14.05 -1.98
CA MET A 154 -1.96 -14.62 -1.45
C MET A 154 -2.65 -13.68 -0.45
N LEU A 155 -1.92 -12.97 0.41
CA LEU A 155 -2.51 -12.01 1.36
C LEU A 155 -3.31 -10.90 0.63
N PHE A 156 -2.76 -10.36 -0.46
CA PHE A 156 -3.47 -9.35 -1.27
C PHE A 156 -4.69 -9.94 -1.99
N ILE A 157 -4.57 -11.16 -2.52
CA ILE A 157 -5.69 -11.84 -3.20
C ILE A 157 -6.82 -12.16 -2.21
N VAL A 158 -6.49 -12.67 -1.03
CA VAL A 158 -7.48 -12.95 0.03
C VAL A 158 -8.17 -11.66 0.43
N ALA A 159 -7.43 -10.58 0.70
CA ALA A 159 -8.02 -9.28 1.03
C ALA A 159 -8.97 -8.76 -0.07
N PHE A 160 -8.59 -8.93 -1.34
CA PHE A 160 -9.43 -8.56 -2.48
C PHE A 160 -10.72 -9.40 -2.57
N CYS A 161 -10.61 -10.72 -2.45
CA CYS A 161 -11.78 -11.60 -2.45
C CYS A 161 -12.71 -11.33 -1.26
N THR A 162 -12.14 -11.06 -0.08
CA THR A 162 -12.90 -10.63 1.10
C THR A 162 -13.62 -9.31 0.85
N TRP A 163 -12.96 -8.34 0.21
CA TRP A 163 -13.60 -7.08 -0.17
C TRP A 163 -14.78 -7.29 -1.13
N ILE A 164 -14.62 -8.14 -2.16
CA ILE A 164 -15.72 -8.48 -3.07
C ILE A 164 -16.89 -9.08 -2.30
N TYR A 165 -16.63 -10.05 -1.42
CA TYR A 165 -17.66 -10.70 -0.61
C TYR A 165 -18.47 -9.67 0.20
N PHE A 166 -17.80 -8.79 0.95
CA PHE A 166 -18.48 -7.78 1.75
C PHE A 166 -19.19 -6.73 0.90
N SER A 167 -18.62 -6.32 -0.24
CA SER A 167 -19.28 -5.40 -1.16
C SER A 167 -20.61 -6.00 -1.66
N ARG A 168 -20.62 -7.29 -2.02
CA ARG A 168 -21.84 -7.98 -2.45
C ARG A 168 -22.84 -8.17 -1.31
N ALA A 169 -22.37 -8.44 -0.10
CA ALA A 169 -23.23 -8.55 1.08
C ALA A 169 -23.94 -7.21 1.38
N VAL A 170 -23.22 -6.09 1.34
CA VAL A 170 -23.79 -4.75 1.52
C VAL A 170 -24.81 -4.41 0.41
N ASP A 171 -24.49 -4.74 -0.85
CA ASP A 171 -25.44 -4.54 -1.96
C ASP A 171 -26.71 -5.38 -1.78
N ASN A 172 -26.59 -6.59 -1.23
CA ASN A 172 -27.73 -7.46 -0.96
C ASN A 172 -28.58 -6.94 0.21
N ASP A 173 -27.97 -6.52 1.32
CA ASP A 173 -28.66 -5.92 2.46
C ASP A 173 -29.52 -4.71 2.01
N ARG A 174 -28.97 -3.85 1.14
CA ARG A 174 -29.67 -2.67 0.60
C ARG A 174 -30.83 -2.99 -0.33
N ARG A 175 -30.88 -4.19 -0.91
CA ARG A 175 -31.99 -4.62 -1.79
C ARG A 175 -33.15 -5.25 -1.01
N ILE A 176 -32.87 -5.72 0.21
CA ILE A 176 -33.86 -6.38 1.08
C ILE A 176 -34.57 -5.35 1.96
N ALA A 177 -33.89 -4.27 2.35
CA ALA A 177 -34.44 -3.13 3.10
C ALA A 177 -35.32 -2.24 2.21
#